data_AF-A0A1A0I3M5-F1
#
_entry.id   AF-A0A1A0I3M5-F1
#
_cell.length_a   1.000
_cell.length_b   1.000
_cell.length_c   1.000
_cell.angle_alpha   90.00
_cell.angle_beta   90.00
_cell.angle_gamma   90.00
#
_symmetry.space_group_name_H-M   'P 1'
#
loop_
_entity.id
_entity.type
_entity.pdbx_description
1 polymer ?
#
loop_
_entity_poly.entity_id
_entity_poly.type
_entity_poly.pdbx_seq_one_letter_code
_entity_poly.pdbx_strand_id
1 'polypeptide(L)'
;MSDAADSDSWDTLVSRCAEVSHQLVEQGLVVPLPGAEPSGPRPPATPAQIAAAEARIGARLDPDARALLSRANGWVGLTGRFTLLSCEDIGGPDWADLIELRDIFFESCPPDSWPDSVVDPQVLIPIVVVPYSPETIYVFPSEAADGPRPALNTGLDPIPEITLKQAIEVSLAQAVADLNAITKGARDDDEGFPCPSPDELRNIVGAQSRPLVTRQQGATQVSCLVQFPHSDAFSLLSFKNKGQLSDSVLPVLEEQAQKPSDRTDGRTTSSTVRPLDNLGDEGYELITRFDDTNEIHEIVVWSRTGLYRVRVSGRFPDQGVARSVARLWVKTQPAQ
;
A
#
# COMPACT_ATOMS: atom_id res chain seq x y z
N MET A 1 -28.79 -24.66 -7.44
CA MET A 1 -27.67 -25.46 -6.92
C MET A 1 -26.33 -24.70 -6.92
N SER A 2 -26.23 -23.50 -7.51
CA SER A 2 -25.03 -22.65 -7.51
C SER A 2 -24.78 -21.91 -6.18
N ASP A 3 -25.82 -21.34 -5.57
CA ASP A 3 -25.66 -20.38 -4.46
C ASP A 3 -25.11 -21.01 -3.17
N ALA A 4 -25.44 -22.28 -2.91
CA ALA A 4 -24.91 -22.99 -1.75
C ALA A 4 -23.41 -23.29 -1.89
N ALA A 5 -22.96 -23.68 -3.08
CA ALA A 5 -21.55 -23.96 -3.35
C ALA A 5 -20.69 -22.69 -3.32
N ASP A 6 -21.25 -21.56 -3.79
CA ASP A 6 -20.54 -20.28 -3.76
C ASP A 6 -20.54 -19.64 -2.36
N SER A 7 -21.62 -19.82 -1.59
CA SER A 7 -21.69 -19.48 -0.17
C SER A 7 -20.64 -20.25 0.65
N ASP A 8 -20.58 -21.58 0.51
CA ASP A 8 -19.60 -22.43 1.21
C ASP A 8 -18.15 -22.02 0.88
N SER A 9 -17.91 -21.56 -0.35
CA SER A 9 -16.61 -21.08 -0.79
C SER A 9 -16.23 -19.73 -0.17
N TRP A 10 -17.17 -18.79 -0.01
CA TRP A 10 -16.92 -17.52 0.69
C TRP A 10 -16.67 -17.71 2.20
N ASP A 11 -17.45 -18.58 2.85
CA ASP A 11 -17.27 -18.89 4.28
C ASP A 11 -15.89 -19.50 4.56
N THR A 12 -15.43 -20.38 3.65
CA THR A 12 -14.08 -20.95 3.69
C THR A 12 -13.01 -19.88 3.52
N LEU A 13 -13.18 -18.98 2.53
CA LEU A 13 -12.21 -17.92 2.25
C LEU A 13 -12.09 -16.93 3.43
N VAL A 14 -13.21 -16.48 3.99
CA VAL A 14 -13.25 -15.57 5.16
C VAL A 14 -12.58 -16.24 6.36
N SER A 15 -12.90 -17.50 6.64
CA SER A 15 -12.27 -18.24 7.74
C SER A 15 -10.76 -18.33 7.57
N ARG A 16 -10.30 -18.61 6.34
CA ARG A 16 -8.86 -18.70 6.03
C ARG A 16 -8.16 -17.34 6.14
N CYS A 17 -8.80 -16.26 5.70
CA CYS A 17 -8.29 -14.90 5.87
C CYS A 17 -8.13 -14.55 7.36
N ALA A 18 -9.08 -14.95 8.22
CA ALA A 18 -9.03 -14.70 9.66
C ALA A 18 -7.88 -15.46 10.32
N GLU A 19 -7.72 -16.74 9.97
CA GLU A 19 -6.61 -17.57 10.43
C GLU A 19 -5.25 -16.97 10.05
N VAL A 20 -5.07 -16.62 8.77
CA VAL A 20 -3.81 -16.05 8.28
C VAL A 20 -3.54 -14.68 8.90
N SER A 21 -4.55 -13.82 9.03
CA SER A 21 -4.38 -12.50 9.67
C SER A 21 -3.97 -12.65 11.14
N HIS A 22 -4.54 -13.61 11.86
CA HIS A 22 -4.12 -13.92 13.23
C HIS A 22 -2.66 -14.40 13.28
N GLN A 23 -2.27 -15.33 12.40
CA GLN A 23 -0.90 -15.83 12.32
C GLN A 23 0.09 -14.70 11.99
N LEU A 24 -0.26 -13.80 11.08
CA LEU A 24 0.57 -12.63 10.76
C LEU A 24 0.79 -11.74 11.99
N VAL A 25 -0.26 -11.48 12.78
CA VAL A 25 -0.15 -10.71 14.03
C VAL A 25 0.70 -11.44 15.06
N GLU A 26 0.48 -12.75 15.26
CA GLU A 26 1.26 -13.58 16.20
C GLU A 26 2.75 -13.63 15.84
N GLN A 27 3.08 -13.66 14.55
CA GLN A 27 4.46 -13.65 14.06
C GLN A 27 5.07 -12.23 14.01
N GLY A 28 4.32 -11.20 14.41
CA GLY A 28 4.77 -9.81 14.39
C GLY A 28 4.92 -9.22 12.99
N LEU A 29 4.29 -9.84 11.98
CA LEU A 29 4.27 -9.36 10.61
C LEU A 29 3.21 -8.31 10.33
N VAL A 30 2.23 -8.18 11.20
CA VAL A 30 1.24 -7.13 11.16
C VAL A 30 1.10 -6.63 12.59
N VAL A 31 1.31 -5.33 12.78
CA VAL A 31 1.21 -4.73 14.10
C VAL A 31 -0.10 -3.96 14.16
N PRO A 32 -1.07 -4.36 15.01
CA PRO A 32 -2.28 -3.59 15.23
C PRO A 32 -1.90 -2.18 15.70
N LEU A 33 -2.39 -1.16 15.01
CA LEU A 33 -2.18 0.21 15.42
C LEU A 33 -2.85 0.44 16.79
N PRO A 34 -2.18 1.06 17.77
CA PRO A 34 -2.78 1.30 19.08
C PRO A 34 -3.94 2.29 18.97
N GLY A 35 -5.10 1.91 19.50
CA GLY A 35 -6.32 2.69 19.36
C GLY A 35 -7.03 2.51 18.02
N ALA A 36 -6.41 1.83 17.05
CA ALA A 36 -7.15 1.30 15.92
C ALA A 36 -8.02 0.13 16.37
N GLU A 37 -9.06 -0.11 15.60
CA GLU A 37 -9.95 -1.22 15.86
C GLU A 37 -9.23 -2.57 15.82
N PRO A 38 -9.75 -3.57 16.56
CA PRO A 38 -9.20 -4.91 16.54
C PRO A 38 -9.09 -5.44 15.11
N SER A 39 -7.91 -5.95 14.74
CA SER A 39 -7.75 -6.69 13.50
C SER A 39 -8.66 -7.91 13.50
N GLY A 40 -9.42 -8.10 12.43
CA GLY A 40 -10.36 -9.21 12.30
C GLY A 40 -11.69 -8.80 11.65
N PRO A 41 -12.50 -9.80 11.27
CA PRO A 41 -13.82 -9.53 10.69
C PRO A 41 -14.74 -8.93 11.77
N ARG A 42 -15.36 -7.79 11.46
CA ARG A 42 -16.48 -7.27 12.27
C ARG A 42 -17.71 -8.17 12.10
N PRO A 43 -18.71 -8.09 13.02
CA PRO A 43 -19.97 -8.82 12.85
C PRO A 43 -20.57 -8.66 11.45
N PRO A 44 -21.18 -9.70 10.88
CA PRO A 44 -21.84 -9.67 9.57
C PRO A 44 -22.79 -8.48 9.37
N ALA A 45 -22.77 -7.89 8.17
CA ALA A 45 -23.72 -6.84 7.82
C ALA A 45 -25.12 -7.42 7.63
N THR A 46 -26.11 -6.76 8.21
CA THR A 46 -27.51 -7.08 7.92
C THR A 46 -27.91 -6.60 6.52
N PRO A 47 -28.93 -7.21 5.88
CA PRO A 47 -29.44 -6.72 4.60
C PRO A 47 -29.86 -5.24 4.63
N ALA A 48 -30.33 -4.76 5.78
CA ALA A 48 -30.71 -3.36 5.97
C ALA A 48 -29.51 -2.41 5.99
N GLN A 49 -28.38 -2.81 6.60
CA GLN A 49 -27.14 -2.02 6.58
C GLN A 49 -26.56 -1.92 5.16
N ILE A 50 -26.55 -3.03 4.43
CA ILE A 50 -26.11 -3.03 3.02
C ILE A 50 -27.01 -2.11 2.19
N ALA A 51 -28.33 -2.22 2.32
CA ALA A 51 -29.26 -1.36 1.61
C ALA A 51 -29.09 0.14 1.98
N ALA A 52 -28.76 0.45 3.24
CA ALA A 52 -28.49 1.82 3.66
C ALA A 52 -27.16 2.37 3.10
N ALA A 53 -26.13 1.53 2.97
CA ALA A 53 -24.89 1.89 2.27
C ALA A 53 -25.15 2.16 0.78
N GLU A 54 -25.86 1.25 0.09
CA GLU A 54 -26.27 1.40 -1.32
C GLU A 54 -27.06 2.70 -1.54
N ALA A 55 -28.00 3.01 -0.64
CA ALA A 55 -28.79 4.24 -0.71
C ALA A 55 -27.94 5.50 -0.53
N ARG A 56 -26.89 5.48 0.31
CA ARG A 56 -26.00 6.64 0.51
C ARG A 56 -25.14 6.93 -0.71
N ILE A 57 -24.62 5.89 -1.36
CA ILE A 57 -23.79 6.06 -2.56
C ILE A 57 -24.62 6.17 -3.84
N GLY A 58 -25.95 5.96 -3.77
CA GLY A 58 -26.84 6.05 -4.92
C GLY A 58 -26.67 4.91 -5.95
N ALA A 59 -26.02 3.82 -5.55
CA ALA A 59 -25.69 2.70 -6.44
C ALA A 59 -25.79 1.36 -5.70
N ARG A 60 -26.11 0.29 -6.44
CA ARG A 60 -26.15 -1.07 -5.89
C ARG A 60 -24.74 -1.65 -5.87
N LEU A 61 -24.37 -2.27 -4.75
CA LEU A 61 -23.07 -2.93 -4.61
C LEU A 61 -23.02 -4.19 -5.47
N ASP A 62 -21.82 -4.52 -5.95
CA ASP A 62 -21.55 -5.78 -6.63
C ASP A 62 -21.94 -6.99 -5.76
N PRO A 63 -22.48 -8.09 -6.35
CA PRO A 63 -22.86 -9.28 -5.59
C PRO A 63 -21.75 -9.85 -4.70
N ASP A 64 -20.48 -9.84 -5.14
CA ASP A 64 -19.36 -10.32 -4.34
C ASP A 64 -19.10 -9.40 -3.14
N ALA A 65 -19.20 -8.08 -3.34
CA ALA A 65 -19.06 -7.10 -2.25
C ALA A 65 -20.16 -7.29 -1.19
N ARG A 66 -21.41 -7.52 -1.62
CA ARG A 66 -22.53 -7.83 -0.72
C ARG A 66 -22.30 -9.15 0.03
N ALA A 67 -21.83 -10.18 -0.66
CA ALA A 67 -21.55 -11.50 -0.08
C ALA A 67 -20.42 -11.47 0.95
N LEU A 68 -19.41 -10.63 0.74
CA LEU A 68 -18.33 -10.39 1.68
C LEU A 68 -18.82 -9.58 2.89
N LEU A 69 -19.55 -8.49 2.68
CA LEU A 69 -20.10 -7.65 3.76
C LEU A 69 -21.08 -8.42 4.65
N SER A 70 -21.86 -9.34 4.08
CA SER A 70 -22.75 -10.22 4.85
C SER A 70 -22.01 -11.27 5.69
N ARG A 71 -20.67 -11.29 5.65
CA ARG A 71 -19.81 -12.15 6.49
C ARG A 71 -18.90 -11.33 7.40
N ALA A 72 -18.45 -10.17 6.93
CA ALA A 72 -17.65 -9.23 7.69
C ALA A 72 -18.05 -7.79 7.34
N ASN A 73 -18.74 -7.08 8.25
CA ASN A 73 -19.12 -5.68 8.02
C ASN A 73 -17.94 -4.74 8.29
N GLY A 74 -16.92 -4.83 7.44
CA GLY A 74 -15.64 -4.19 7.66
C GLY A 74 -14.63 -5.12 8.33
N TRP A 75 -13.36 -4.92 8.02
CA TRP A 75 -12.26 -5.76 8.49
C TRP A 75 -10.93 -5.04 8.32
N VAL A 76 -10.38 -4.53 9.42
CA VAL A 76 -9.03 -3.97 9.46
C VAL A 76 -8.00 -5.09 9.40
N GLY A 77 -7.08 -5.03 8.44
CA GLY A 77 -6.06 -6.07 8.25
C GLY A 77 -6.55 -7.32 7.52
N LEU A 78 -7.59 -7.22 6.69
CA LEU A 78 -7.96 -8.25 5.72
C LEU A 78 -6.70 -8.68 4.93
N THR A 79 -6.43 -9.99 4.94
CA THR A 79 -5.23 -10.60 4.34
C THR A 79 -3.93 -9.88 4.72
N GLY A 80 -3.86 -9.33 5.94
CA GLY A 80 -2.66 -8.72 6.53
C GLY A 80 -2.42 -7.23 6.29
N ARG A 81 -2.88 -6.66 5.17
CA ARG A 81 -2.60 -5.24 4.83
C ARG A 81 -3.78 -4.44 4.34
N PHE A 82 -4.83 -5.12 3.91
CA PHE A 82 -6.01 -4.47 3.37
C PHE A 82 -7.02 -4.16 4.48
N THR A 83 -7.88 -3.19 4.26
CA THR A 83 -9.02 -2.88 5.10
C THR A 83 -10.28 -2.99 4.26
N LEU A 84 -11.14 -3.95 4.59
CA LEU A 84 -12.50 -3.98 4.06
C LEU A 84 -13.28 -2.84 4.71
N LEU A 85 -13.86 -1.97 3.89
CA LEU A 85 -14.74 -0.91 4.37
C LEU A 85 -16.02 -1.52 4.95
N SER A 86 -16.49 -0.98 6.07
CA SER A 86 -17.80 -1.35 6.60
C SER A 86 -18.93 -0.67 5.82
N CYS A 87 -20.16 -1.16 6.00
CA CYS A 87 -21.34 -0.49 5.47
C CYS A 87 -21.37 0.96 5.94
N GLU A 88 -21.04 1.25 7.19
CA GLU A 88 -21.00 2.60 7.77
C GLU A 88 -19.99 3.52 7.06
N ASP A 89 -18.84 2.99 6.64
CA ASP A 89 -17.79 3.72 5.91
C ASP A 89 -18.19 3.99 4.45
N ILE A 90 -18.92 3.06 3.83
CA ILE A 90 -19.41 3.21 2.45
C ILE A 90 -20.45 4.34 2.39
N GLY A 91 -20.11 5.42 1.70
CA GLY A 91 -20.88 6.67 1.68
C GLY A 91 -20.89 7.40 3.03
N GLY A 92 -19.92 7.12 3.90
CA GLY A 92 -19.73 7.73 5.22
C GLY A 92 -18.96 9.05 5.20
N PRO A 93 -18.53 9.56 6.37
CA PRO A 93 -17.87 10.86 6.51
C PRO A 93 -16.59 10.99 5.68
N ASP A 94 -15.77 9.94 5.64
CA ASP A 94 -14.47 9.93 4.94
C ASP A 94 -14.59 9.50 3.47
N TRP A 95 -15.82 9.35 2.96
CA TRP A 95 -16.07 8.87 1.60
C TRP A 95 -15.53 9.83 0.54
N ALA A 96 -15.63 11.13 0.78
CA ALA A 96 -15.13 12.14 -0.16
C ALA A 96 -13.62 11.98 -0.42
N ASP A 97 -12.84 11.75 0.64
CA ASP A 97 -11.39 11.57 0.53
C ASP A 97 -11.04 10.29 -0.25
N LEU A 98 -11.80 9.20 -0.06
CA LEU A 98 -11.61 7.96 -0.82
C LEU A 98 -11.92 8.14 -2.31
N ILE A 99 -12.94 8.93 -2.64
CA ILE A 99 -13.29 9.27 -4.02
C ILE A 99 -12.25 10.18 -4.65
N GLU A 100 -11.74 11.16 -3.91
CA GLU A 100 -10.66 12.03 -4.38
C GLU A 100 -9.38 11.23 -4.69
N LEU A 101 -9.01 10.28 -3.82
CA LEU A 101 -7.85 9.41 -4.05
C LEU A 101 -7.98 8.55 -5.31
N ARG A 102 -9.19 8.04 -5.58
CA ARG A 102 -9.50 7.34 -6.83
C ARG A 102 -9.30 8.26 -8.02
N ASP A 103 -9.88 9.45 -7.98
CA ASP A 103 -9.85 10.40 -9.09
C ASP A 103 -8.40 10.80 -9.39
N ILE A 104 -7.60 11.12 -8.36
CA ILE A 104 -6.16 11.39 -8.49
C ILE A 104 -5.42 10.21 -9.13
N PHE A 105 -5.69 8.97 -8.69
CA PHE A 105 -5.04 7.79 -9.26
C PHE A 105 -5.32 7.66 -10.77
N PHE A 106 -6.59 7.70 -11.17
CA PHE A 106 -6.96 7.54 -12.58
C PHE A 106 -6.54 8.74 -13.43
N GLU A 107 -6.61 9.97 -12.92
CA GLU A 107 -6.08 11.16 -13.62
C GLU A 107 -4.57 11.09 -13.86
N SER A 108 -3.83 10.47 -12.94
CA SER A 108 -2.37 10.29 -13.06
C SER A 108 -1.96 9.14 -13.99
N CYS A 109 -2.89 8.24 -14.32
CA CYS A 109 -2.63 7.06 -15.11
C CYS A 109 -3.09 7.28 -16.56
N PRO A 110 -2.24 7.07 -17.59
CA PRO A 110 -2.66 7.20 -18.99
C PRO A 110 -3.89 6.33 -19.28
N PRO A 111 -4.93 6.83 -19.98
CA PRO A 111 -6.13 6.04 -20.28
C PRO A 111 -5.85 4.70 -20.95
N ASP A 112 -4.81 4.64 -21.81
CA ASP A 112 -4.39 3.41 -22.50
C ASP A 112 -3.79 2.35 -21.55
N SER A 113 -3.55 2.69 -20.28
CA SER A 113 -3.08 1.80 -19.22
C SER A 113 -4.21 1.32 -18.31
N TRP A 114 -5.44 1.80 -18.52
CA TRP A 114 -6.61 1.33 -17.79
C TRP A 114 -7.10 0.01 -18.37
N PRO A 115 -7.70 -0.87 -17.55
CA PRO A 115 -8.40 -2.04 -18.07
C PRO A 115 -9.54 -1.64 -19.02
N ASP A 116 -9.77 -2.44 -20.06
CA ASP A 116 -10.79 -2.16 -21.09
C ASP A 116 -12.21 -2.02 -20.51
N SER A 117 -12.49 -2.64 -19.35
CA SER A 117 -13.78 -2.46 -18.66
C SER A 117 -13.99 -1.08 -18.04
N VAL A 118 -12.92 -0.28 -17.86
CA VAL A 118 -12.98 1.05 -17.26
C VAL A 118 -13.25 2.10 -18.33
N VAL A 119 -14.54 2.28 -18.64
CA VAL A 119 -15.00 3.37 -19.52
C VAL A 119 -15.06 4.70 -18.77
N ASP A 120 -15.50 4.65 -17.51
CA ASP A 120 -15.58 5.81 -16.62
C ASP A 120 -15.13 5.38 -15.21
N PRO A 121 -13.95 5.81 -14.73
CA PRO A 121 -13.50 5.45 -13.39
C PRO A 121 -14.37 6.07 -12.28
N GLN A 122 -15.20 7.08 -12.58
CA GLN A 122 -16.01 7.76 -11.57
C GLN A 122 -17.15 6.89 -11.03
N VAL A 123 -17.51 5.81 -11.73
CA VAL A 123 -18.52 4.86 -11.26
C VAL A 123 -17.95 3.82 -10.29
N LEU A 124 -16.63 3.71 -10.19
CA LEU A 124 -15.97 2.69 -9.38
C LEU A 124 -16.16 2.96 -7.89
N ILE A 125 -16.54 1.91 -7.17
CA ILE A 125 -16.85 1.95 -5.74
C ILE A 125 -15.66 1.31 -4.99
N PRO A 126 -14.93 2.05 -4.13
CA PRO A 126 -13.91 1.44 -3.29
C PRO A 126 -14.58 0.51 -2.26
N ILE A 127 -14.07 -0.71 -2.13
CA ILE A 127 -14.57 -1.69 -1.15
C ILE A 127 -13.47 -2.15 -0.21
N VAL A 128 -12.25 -2.30 -0.72
CA VAL A 128 -11.09 -2.67 0.08
C VAL A 128 -9.99 -1.66 -0.14
N VAL A 129 -9.49 -1.04 0.92
CA VAL A 129 -8.50 0.04 0.86
C VAL A 129 -7.22 -0.39 1.58
N VAL A 130 -6.08 0.19 1.21
CA VAL A 130 -4.86 0.09 2.01
C VAL A 130 -4.66 1.43 2.72
N PRO A 131 -4.63 1.46 4.07
CA PRO A 131 -4.35 2.70 4.79
C PRO A 131 -3.05 3.35 4.30
N TYR A 132 -3.09 4.65 4.02
CA TYR A 132 -1.94 5.46 3.59
C TYR A 132 -1.32 5.07 2.23
N SER A 133 -2.03 4.31 1.40
CA SER A 133 -1.61 3.93 0.05
C SER A 133 -2.74 4.19 -0.96
N PRO A 134 -2.44 4.58 -2.21
CA PRO A 134 -3.45 4.65 -3.27
C PRO A 134 -3.93 3.27 -3.73
N GLU A 135 -3.31 2.18 -3.25
CA GLU A 135 -3.75 0.82 -3.50
C GLU A 135 -5.15 0.59 -2.93
N THR A 136 -6.10 0.29 -3.82
CA THR A 136 -7.50 0.08 -3.51
C THR A 136 -8.05 -0.99 -4.45
N ILE A 137 -8.94 -1.83 -3.93
CA ILE A 137 -9.76 -2.72 -4.73
C ILE A 137 -11.11 -2.05 -4.95
N TYR A 138 -11.37 -1.71 -6.21
CA TYR A 138 -12.63 -1.14 -6.66
C TYR A 138 -13.54 -2.23 -7.24
N VAL A 139 -14.84 -2.03 -7.10
CA VAL A 139 -15.86 -2.83 -7.80
C VAL A 139 -16.73 -1.92 -8.66
N PHE A 140 -17.29 -2.48 -9.74
CA PHE A 140 -18.32 -1.79 -10.51
C PHE A 140 -19.67 -1.89 -9.78
N PRO A 141 -20.55 -0.90 -9.93
CA PRO A 141 -21.92 -1.02 -9.47
C PRO A 141 -22.63 -2.17 -10.18
N SER A 142 -23.52 -2.85 -9.45
CA SER A 142 -24.37 -3.90 -10.01
C SER A 142 -25.49 -3.28 -10.87
N GLU A 143 -25.71 -3.84 -12.06
CA GLU A 143 -26.90 -3.58 -12.88
C GLU A 143 -27.89 -4.74 -12.75
N ALA A 144 -29.18 -4.51 -13.07
CA ALA A 144 -30.28 -5.45 -12.84
C ALA A 144 -30.21 -6.82 -13.57
N ALA A 145 -29.18 -7.07 -14.40
CA ALA A 145 -28.93 -8.34 -15.08
C ALA A 145 -27.63 -8.97 -14.55
N ASP A 146 -27.76 -10.02 -13.73
CA ASP A 146 -26.71 -10.49 -12.81
C ASP A 146 -25.64 -11.41 -13.44
N GLY A 147 -24.39 -11.09 -13.11
CA GLY A 147 -23.18 -11.92 -13.21
C GLY A 147 -22.03 -11.21 -12.46
N PRO A 148 -21.03 -11.95 -11.91
CA PRO A 148 -19.90 -11.34 -11.21
C PRO A 148 -19.14 -10.39 -12.16
N ARG A 149 -18.88 -9.16 -11.70
CA ARG A 149 -18.12 -8.16 -12.44
C ARG A 149 -16.65 -8.19 -12.04
N PRO A 150 -15.74 -7.75 -12.91
CA PRO A 150 -14.35 -7.57 -12.52
C PRO A 150 -14.27 -6.56 -11.37
N ALA A 151 -13.42 -6.86 -10.41
CA ALA A 151 -12.86 -5.92 -9.46
C ALA A 151 -11.48 -5.50 -9.96
N LEU A 152 -11.07 -4.29 -9.60
CA LEU A 152 -9.82 -3.68 -10.04
C LEU A 152 -8.92 -3.48 -8.83
N ASN A 153 -7.77 -4.15 -8.82
CA ASN A 153 -6.76 -3.93 -7.79
C ASN A 153 -5.69 -2.97 -8.30
N THR A 154 -5.74 -1.71 -7.86
CA THR A 154 -4.80 -0.66 -8.31
C THR A 154 -3.40 -0.78 -7.70
N GLY A 155 -3.18 -1.71 -6.77
CA GLY A 155 -1.85 -2.01 -6.23
C GLY A 155 -0.99 -2.90 -7.11
N LEU A 156 -1.51 -3.36 -8.25
CA LEU A 156 -0.85 -4.28 -9.16
C LEU A 156 -0.70 -3.64 -10.54
N ASP A 157 0.44 -3.90 -11.18
CA ASP A 157 0.74 -3.48 -12.56
C ASP A 157 1.11 -4.72 -13.41
N PRO A 158 0.35 -5.07 -14.46
CA PRO A 158 -0.88 -4.40 -14.91
C PRO A 158 -2.04 -4.57 -13.93
N ILE A 159 -3.02 -3.65 -13.96
CA ILE A 159 -4.23 -3.72 -13.12
C ILE A 159 -5.06 -4.93 -13.59
N PRO A 160 -5.22 -5.98 -12.76
CA PRO A 160 -5.91 -7.19 -13.20
C PRO A 160 -7.43 -7.00 -13.17
N GLU A 161 -8.12 -7.53 -14.19
CA GLU A 161 -9.57 -7.72 -14.19
C GLU A 161 -9.90 -9.12 -13.65
N ILE A 162 -10.18 -9.19 -12.35
CA ILE A 162 -10.46 -10.43 -11.63
C ILE A 162 -11.66 -10.21 -10.73
N THR A 163 -12.41 -11.24 -10.33
CA THR A 163 -13.52 -11.01 -9.39
C THR A 163 -12.99 -10.54 -8.03
N LEU A 164 -13.82 -9.89 -7.22
CA LEU A 164 -13.42 -9.46 -5.87
C LEU A 164 -12.92 -10.64 -5.04
N LYS A 165 -13.60 -11.80 -5.17
CA LYS A 165 -13.17 -13.06 -4.55
C LYS A 165 -11.75 -13.45 -4.94
N GLN A 166 -11.45 -13.44 -6.24
CA GLN A 166 -10.12 -13.78 -6.75
C GLN A 166 -9.06 -12.78 -6.27
N ALA A 167 -9.39 -11.48 -6.19
CA ALA A 167 -8.46 -10.48 -5.68
C ALA A 167 -8.06 -10.75 -4.22
N ILE A 168 -9.02 -11.19 -3.40
CA ILE A 168 -8.78 -11.60 -2.01
C ILE A 168 -7.99 -12.91 -1.97
N GLU A 169 -8.30 -13.89 -2.81
CA GLU A 169 -7.54 -15.15 -2.90
C GLU A 169 -6.07 -14.93 -3.28
N VAL A 170 -5.80 -14.06 -4.25
CA VAL A 170 -4.43 -13.67 -4.65
C VAL A 170 -3.71 -12.99 -3.48
N SER A 171 -4.37 -12.06 -2.80
CA SER A 171 -3.80 -11.36 -1.64
C SER A 171 -3.53 -12.31 -0.47
N LEU A 172 -4.44 -13.26 -0.22
CA LEU A 172 -4.28 -14.30 0.79
C LEU A 172 -3.11 -15.24 0.44
N ALA A 173 -2.98 -15.64 -0.82
CA ALA A 173 -1.88 -16.50 -1.27
C ALA A 173 -0.52 -15.82 -1.04
N GLN A 174 -0.43 -14.51 -1.30
CA GLN A 174 0.79 -13.74 -1.00
C GLN A 174 1.07 -13.69 0.51
N ALA A 175 0.08 -13.39 1.34
CA ALA A 175 0.24 -13.39 2.80
C ALA A 175 0.69 -14.75 3.35
N VAL A 176 0.16 -15.85 2.80
CA VAL A 176 0.59 -17.21 3.13
C VAL A 176 2.02 -17.48 2.66
N ALA A 177 2.40 -16.99 1.48
CA ALA A 177 3.77 -17.10 0.99
C ALA A 177 4.75 -16.38 1.92
N ASP A 178 4.40 -15.19 2.41
CA ASP A 178 5.21 -14.42 3.35
C ASP A 178 5.38 -15.15 4.69
N LEU A 179 4.29 -15.70 5.25
CA LEU A 179 4.34 -16.55 6.46
C LEU A 179 5.24 -17.78 6.26
N ASN A 180 5.11 -18.44 5.12
CA ASN A 180 5.91 -19.61 4.78
C ASN A 180 7.38 -19.25 4.57
N ALA A 181 7.67 -18.11 3.95
CA ALA A 181 9.03 -17.61 3.74
C ALA A 181 9.73 -17.33 5.06
N ILE A 182 9.01 -16.91 6.11
CA ILE A 182 9.59 -16.73 7.45
C ILE A 182 9.80 -18.06 8.15
N THR A 183 8.82 -18.95 8.07
CA THR A 183 8.90 -20.28 8.67
C THR A 183 10.05 -21.09 8.05
N LYS A 184 10.28 -20.92 6.74
CA LYS A 184 11.40 -21.51 6.01
C LYS A 184 12.70 -20.72 6.14
N GLY A 185 12.64 -19.39 6.22
CA GLY A 185 13.77 -18.46 6.31
C GLY A 185 14.55 -18.50 7.63
N ALA A 186 14.19 -19.40 8.55
CA ALA A 186 15.09 -19.86 9.60
C ALA A 186 16.13 -20.89 9.10
N ARG A 187 16.05 -21.34 7.84
CA ARG A 187 16.99 -22.26 7.17
C ARG A 187 17.13 -21.96 5.68
N ASP A 188 18.30 -21.38 5.37
CA ASP A 188 19.09 -21.54 4.14
C ASP A 188 18.67 -20.79 2.84
N ASP A 189 19.62 -19.94 2.42
CA ASP A 189 20.20 -19.83 1.07
C ASP A 189 19.24 -19.71 -0.13
N ASP A 190 18.84 -18.48 -0.46
CA ASP A 190 18.49 -18.13 -1.83
C ASP A 190 19.17 -16.80 -2.19
N GLU A 191 19.78 -16.73 -3.38
CA GLU A 191 20.57 -15.58 -3.89
C GLU A 191 19.70 -14.34 -4.21
N GLY A 192 18.83 -13.96 -3.28
CA GLY A 192 17.90 -12.85 -3.39
C GLY A 192 18.52 -11.52 -2.99
N PHE A 193 18.28 -10.48 -3.79
CA PHE A 193 18.67 -9.09 -3.49
C PHE A 193 18.47 -8.73 -2.00
N PRO A 194 19.51 -8.27 -1.29
CA PRO A 194 19.43 -8.12 0.16
C PRO A 194 18.62 -6.87 0.55
N CYS A 195 17.50 -7.05 1.28
CA CYS A 195 17.01 -5.98 2.14
C CYS A 195 17.91 -5.95 3.41
N PRO A 196 18.23 -4.77 3.99
CA PRO A 196 18.86 -4.68 5.29
C PRO A 196 18.03 -5.40 6.34
N SER A 197 18.71 -5.96 7.34
CA SER A 197 18.01 -6.69 8.38
C SER A 197 17.13 -5.73 9.20
N PRO A 198 15.97 -6.20 9.71
CA PRO A 198 15.15 -5.40 10.61
C PRO A 198 15.92 -4.89 11.84
N ASP A 199 16.91 -5.65 12.33
CA ASP A 199 17.74 -5.25 13.47
C ASP A 199 18.72 -4.12 13.13
N GLU A 200 19.33 -4.14 11.94
CA GLU A 200 20.16 -3.02 11.48
C GLU A 200 19.33 -1.75 11.27
N LEU A 201 18.14 -1.87 10.67
CA LEU A 201 17.21 -0.75 10.50
C LEU A 201 16.76 -0.19 11.85
N ARG A 202 16.41 -1.06 12.81
CA ARG A 202 16.08 -0.65 14.19
C ARG A 202 17.19 0.19 14.80
N ASN A 203 18.43 -0.30 14.69
CA ASN A 203 19.57 0.35 15.31
C ASN A 203 19.89 1.71 14.66
N ILE A 204 19.74 1.83 13.33
CA ILE A 204 19.97 3.09 12.61
C ILE A 204 18.90 4.14 12.94
N VAL A 205 17.64 3.72 13.01
CA VAL A 205 16.51 4.62 13.32
C VAL A 205 16.44 4.93 14.82
N GLY A 206 17.21 4.22 15.66
CA GLY A 206 17.19 4.38 17.12
C GLY A 206 15.86 3.94 17.73
N ALA A 207 15.12 3.05 17.07
CA ALA A 207 13.79 2.65 17.50
C ALA A 207 13.87 1.59 18.61
N GLN A 208 12.96 1.66 19.58
CA GLN A 208 12.83 0.64 20.63
C GLN A 208 12.24 -0.67 20.09
N SER A 209 11.41 -0.56 19.07
CA SER A 209 10.67 -1.67 18.46
C SER A 209 11.34 -2.14 17.18
N ARG A 210 11.26 -3.44 16.91
CA ARG A 210 11.74 -3.99 15.64
C ARG A 210 10.80 -3.54 14.51
N PRO A 211 11.32 -3.01 13.38
CA PRO A 211 10.48 -2.63 12.27
C PRO A 211 9.93 -3.87 11.58
N LEU A 212 8.70 -3.74 11.08
CA LEU A 212 8.18 -4.63 10.07
C LEU A 212 8.81 -4.28 8.73
N VAL A 213 9.36 -5.28 8.04
CA VAL A 213 9.94 -5.11 6.70
C VAL A 213 9.19 -6.04 5.74
N THR A 214 8.31 -5.47 4.93
CA THR A 214 7.56 -6.21 3.91
C THR A 214 8.29 -6.08 2.58
N ARG A 215 8.74 -7.20 2.02
CA ARG A 215 9.51 -7.23 0.77
C ARG A 215 8.63 -7.67 -0.39
N GLN A 216 8.65 -6.90 -1.47
CA GLN A 216 8.08 -7.25 -2.76
C GLN A 216 9.20 -7.29 -3.80
N GLN A 217 9.33 -8.39 -4.52
CA GLN A 217 10.33 -8.56 -5.57
C GLN A 217 9.64 -8.79 -6.92
N GLY A 218 9.93 -7.91 -7.88
CA GLY A 218 9.59 -8.05 -9.29
C GLY A 218 10.82 -8.36 -10.15
N ALA A 219 10.61 -8.48 -11.46
CA ALA A 219 11.68 -8.83 -12.42
C ALA A 219 12.80 -7.79 -12.51
N THR A 220 12.49 -6.51 -12.28
CA THR A 220 13.42 -5.38 -12.42
C THR A 220 13.48 -4.50 -11.18
N GLN A 221 12.68 -4.81 -10.16
CA GLN A 221 12.44 -3.97 -9.00
C GLN A 221 12.39 -4.79 -7.70
N VAL A 222 12.92 -4.22 -6.62
CA VAL A 222 12.72 -4.69 -5.25
C VAL A 222 12.16 -3.52 -4.45
N SER A 223 11.04 -3.73 -3.78
CA SER A 223 10.47 -2.77 -2.83
C SER A 223 10.48 -3.38 -1.44
N CYS A 224 10.92 -2.64 -0.42
CA CYS A 224 10.73 -3.01 0.98
C CYS A 224 9.96 -1.87 1.67
N LEU A 225 8.75 -2.15 2.16
CA LEU A 225 8.00 -1.24 3.03
C LEU A 225 8.48 -1.46 4.47
N VAL A 226 8.90 -0.39 5.13
CA VAL A 226 9.40 -0.43 6.51
C VAL A 226 8.46 0.36 7.41
N GLN A 227 7.91 -0.32 8.41
CA GLN A 227 6.99 0.28 9.36
C GLN A 227 7.49 0.07 10.78
N PHE A 228 7.71 1.16 11.50
CA PHE A 228 8.03 1.11 12.92
C PHE A 228 6.74 1.20 13.77
N PRO A 229 6.56 0.34 14.77
CA PRO A 229 5.48 0.48 15.73
C PRO A 229 5.53 1.86 16.39
N HIS A 230 4.42 2.60 16.35
CA HIS A 230 4.26 3.93 16.97
C HIS A 230 5.15 5.05 16.40
N SER A 231 5.72 4.86 15.21
CA SER A 231 6.70 5.79 14.65
C SER A 231 6.56 5.92 13.14
N ASP A 232 7.56 6.53 12.53
CA ASP A 232 7.73 6.77 11.12
C ASP A 232 7.63 5.49 10.26
N ALA A 233 7.04 5.65 9.07
CA ALA A 233 7.03 4.65 8.02
C ALA A 233 7.78 5.19 6.81
N PHE A 234 8.54 4.31 6.16
CA PHE A 234 9.22 4.63 4.92
C PHE A 234 9.27 3.44 3.98
N SER A 235 9.38 3.74 2.69
CA SER A 235 9.57 2.79 1.61
C SER A 235 11.01 2.84 1.11
N LEU A 236 11.50 1.66 0.75
CA LEU A 236 12.79 1.43 0.13
C LEU A 236 12.51 0.80 -1.23
N LEU A 237 13.05 1.37 -2.29
CA LEU A 237 12.78 0.95 -3.65
C LEU A 237 14.10 0.86 -4.41
N SER A 238 14.39 -0.29 -4.99
CA SER A 238 15.55 -0.55 -5.86
C SER A 238 15.07 -0.99 -7.23
N PHE A 239 15.60 -0.41 -8.31
CA PHE A 239 15.32 -0.90 -9.66
C PHE A 239 16.52 -0.74 -10.59
N LYS A 240 16.62 -1.63 -11.59
CA LYS A 240 17.67 -1.59 -12.61
C LYS A 240 17.45 -0.41 -13.55
N ASN A 241 18.45 0.45 -13.72
CA ASN A 241 18.40 1.51 -14.73
C ASN A 241 19.80 1.84 -15.27
N LYS A 242 19.89 2.21 -16.55
CA LYS A 242 21.10 2.66 -17.24
C LYS A 242 21.01 4.17 -17.48
N GLY A 243 21.86 4.95 -16.80
CA GLY A 243 21.97 6.40 -17.02
C GLY A 243 22.26 7.19 -15.74
N GLN A 244 22.57 8.48 -15.87
CA GLN A 244 22.80 9.37 -14.73
C GLN A 244 21.47 9.70 -14.02
N LEU A 245 21.52 9.98 -12.70
CA LEU A 245 20.34 10.41 -11.95
C LEU A 245 19.90 11.82 -12.36
N SER A 246 20.85 12.70 -12.66
CA SER A 246 20.62 14.07 -13.16
C SER A 246 19.70 14.11 -14.38
N ASP A 247 19.81 13.13 -15.29
CA ASP A 247 19.03 13.13 -16.54
C ASP A 247 17.58 12.65 -16.37
N SER A 248 17.22 12.06 -15.23
CA SER A 248 15.96 11.29 -15.14
C SER A 248 15.27 11.31 -13.79
N VAL A 249 15.97 11.61 -12.70
CA VAL A 249 15.40 11.73 -11.36
C VAL A 249 15.36 13.20 -10.94
N LEU A 250 16.42 13.96 -11.21
CA LEU A 250 16.47 15.37 -10.83
C LEU A 250 15.30 16.20 -11.40
N PRO A 251 14.90 16.09 -12.68
CA PRO A 251 13.77 16.86 -13.19
C PRO A 251 12.45 16.54 -12.47
N VAL A 252 12.25 15.26 -12.08
CA VAL A 252 11.07 14.83 -11.34
C VAL A 252 11.05 15.43 -9.93
N LEU A 253 12.20 15.42 -9.24
CA LEU A 253 12.32 16.02 -7.91
C LEU A 253 12.13 17.55 -7.96
N GLU A 254 12.68 18.21 -8.97
CA GLU A 254 12.52 19.66 -9.18
C GLU A 254 11.05 20.02 -9.47
N GLU A 255 10.36 19.23 -10.30
CA GLU A 255 8.93 19.40 -10.54
C GLU A 255 8.11 19.20 -9.26
N GLN A 256 8.41 18.15 -8.48
CA GLN A 256 7.78 17.93 -7.18
C GLN A 256 8.02 19.09 -6.21
N ALA A 257 9.23 19.67 -6.22
CA ALA A 257 9.56 20.78 -5.34
C ALA A 257 8.82 22.08 -5.67
N GLN A 258 8.32 22.23 -6.90
CA GLN A 258 7.55 23.39 -7.35
C GLN A 258 6.06 23.31 -6.99
N LYS A 259 5.58 22.16 -6.50
CA LYS A 259 4.16 21.92 -6.18
C LYS A 259 3.97 21.88 -4.66
N PRO A 260 3.79 23.04 -3.98
CA PRO A 260 3.42 23.05 -2.57
C PRO A 260 2.07 22.34 -2.39
N SER A 261 1.96 21.51 -1.37
CA SER A 261 0.71 20.83 -1.02
C SER A 261 0.07 21.56 0.15
N ASP A 262 -1.16 22.02 -0.05
CA ASP A 262 -2.01 22.47 1.04
C ASP A 262 -2.68 21.25 1.68
N ARG A 263 -2.52 21.12 2.99
CA ARG A 263 -3.17 20.06 3.77
C ARG A 263 -4.51 20.54 4.31
N THR A 264 -5.36 19.59 4.67
CA THR A 264 -6.64 19.83 5.35
C THR A 264 -6.51 20.53 6.70
N ASP A 265 -5.32 20.49 7.31
CA ASP A 265 -5.00 21.24 8.53
C ASP A 265 -4.57 22.70 8.28
N GLY A 266 -4.61 23.14 7.02
CA GLY A 266 -4.28 24.50 6.59
C GLY A 266 -2.79 24.79 6.55
N ARG A 267 -1.92 23.79 6.76
CA ARG A 267 -0.47 23.94 6.62
C ARG A 267 -0.04 23.70 5.19
N THR A 268 0.82 24.59 4.71
CA THR A 268 1.44 24.51 3.39
C THR A 268 2.83 23.90 3.51
N THR A 269 3.28 23.19 2.48
CA THR A 269 4.62 22.61 2.44
C THR A 269 5.55 23.32 1.46
N SER A 270 6.83 23.38 1.81
CA SER A 270 7.91 23.74 0.90
C SER A 270 8.91 22.61 0.77
N SER A 271 9.50 22.53 -0.41
CA SER A 271 10.35 21.42 -0.80
C SER A 271 11.69 21.93 -1.31
N THR A 272 12.77 21.34 -0.82
CA THR A 272 14.14 21.68 -1.22
C THR A 272 14.85 20.46 -1.79
N VAL A 273 15.32 20.56 -3.03
CA VAL A 273 16.15 19.54 -3.70
C VAL A 273 17.61 19.92 -3.59
N ARG A 274 18.47 18.96 -3.27
CA ARG A 274 19.93 19.14 -3.33
C ARG A 274 20.68 17.83 -3.57
N PRO A 275 21.88 17.88 -4.17
CA PRO A 275 22.74 16.72 -4.26
C PRO A 275 23.19 16.27 -2.87
N LEU A 276 23.44 14.97 -2.72
CA LEU A 276 23.98 14.40 -1.48
C LEU A 276 25.48 14.64 -1.35
N ASP A 277 25.88 15.05 -0.15
CA ASP A 277 27.29 15.28 0.18
C ASP A 277 28.13 14.01 -0.11
N ASN A 278 29.18 14.17 -0.91
CA ASN A 278 30.13 13.12 -1.34
C ASN A 278 29.58 12.09 -2.35
N LEU A 279 28.36 12.24 -2.85
CA LEU A 279 27.81 11.41 -3.95
C LEU A 279 27.64 12.20 -5.25
N GLY A 280 27.55 13.54 -5.19
CA GLY A 280 27.41 14.37 -6.40
C GLY A 280 26.19 13.95 -7.23
N ASP A 281 26.38 13.74 -8.54
CA ASP A 281 25.32 13.28 -9.46
C ASP A 281 24.84 11.83 -9.20
N GLU A 282 25.46 11.12 -8.26
CA GLU A 282 25.07 9.78 -7.84
C GLU A 282 24.08 9.78 -6.68
N GLY A 283 23.66 10.95 -6.16
CA GLY A 283 22.56 10.99 -5.22
C GLY A 283 21.95 12.37 -4.99
N TYR A 284 20.64 12.40 -4.81
CA TYR A 284 19.84 13.59 -4.56
C TYR A 284 18.94 13.37 -3.35
N GLU A 285 18.66 14.43 -2.61
CA GLU A 285 17.63 14.42 -1.59
C GLU A 285 16.62 15.54 -1.83
N LEU A 286 15.35 15.22 -1.62
CA LEU A 286 14.23 16.15 -1.51
C LEU A 286 13.81 16.16 -0.04
N ILE A 287 13.75 17.35 0.55
CA ILE A 287 13.24 17.54 1.90
C ILE A 287 12.02 18.43 1.82
N THR A 288 10.88 17.87 2.21
CA THR A 288 9.60 18.59 2.33
C THR A 288 9.43 19.02 3.78
N ARG A 289 9.08 20.29 4.01
CA ARG A 289 8.85 20.87 5.34
C ARG A 289 7.52 21.58 5.40
N PHE A 290 6.99 21.74 6.60
CA PHE A 290 5.87 22.63 6.84
C PHE A 290 6.35 24.09 6.92
N ASP A 291 5.69 25.00 6.21
CA ASP A 291 6.14 26.39 6.10
C ASP A 291 6.03 27.17 7.41
N ASP A 292 5.07 26.83 8.25
CA ASP A 292 4.75 27.51 9.51
C ASP A 292 5.66 27.09 10.68
N THR A 293 6.11 25.84 10.67
CA THR A 293 6.86 25.20 11.78
C THR A 293 8.28 24.80 11.38
N ASN A 294 8.58 24.79 10.09
CA ASN A 294 9.82 24.27 9.51
C ASN A 294 10.12 22.80 9.91
N GLU A 295 9.10 22.07 10.37
CA GLU A 295 9.20 20.66 10.71
C GLU A 295 9.34 19.82 9.44
N ILE A 296 10.17 18.78 9.49
CA ILE A 296 10.40 17.88 8.35
C ILE A 296 9.16 17.00 8.17
N HIS A 297 8.52 17.12 7.02
CA HIS A 297 7.34 16.34 6.66
C HIS A 297 7.70 15.03 5.97
N GLU A 298 8.62 15.10 5.00
CA GLU A 298 9.03 13.96 4.18
C GLU A 298 10.48 14.14 3.76
N ILE A 299 11.21 13.02 3.71
CA ILE A 299 12.53 12.98 3.09
C ILE A 299 12.51 11.90 2.01
N VAL A 300 12.88 12.30 0.79
CA VAL A 300 13.14 11.38 -0.32
C VAL A 300 14.62 11.42 -0.63
N VAL A 301 15.28 10.27 -0.57
CA VAL A 301 16.69 10.11 -0.97
C VAL A 301 16.76 9.19 -2.18
N TRP A 302 17.38 9.68 -3.23
CA TRP A 302 17.75 8.91 -4.39
C TRP A 302 19.26 8.71 -4.44
N SER A 303 19.70 7.49 -4.74
CA SER A 303 21.12 7.22 -4.95
C SER A 303 21.34 6.12 -5.98
N ARG A 304 22.48 6.16 -6.64
CA ARG A 304 22.92 5.12 -7.57
C ARG A 304 23.85 4.13 -6.86
N THR A 305 23.71 2.85 -7.18
CA THR A 305 24.64 1.80 -6.75
C THR A 305 24.87 0.84 -7.91
N GLY A 306 25.98 1.00 -8.63
CA GLY A 306 26.28 0.24 -9.85
C GLY A 306 25.21 0.46 -10.94
N LEU A 307 24.46 -0.60 -11.26
CA LEU A 307 23.36 -0.60 -12.24
C LEU A 307 21.98 -0.28 -11.65
N TYR A 308 21.93 0.02 -10.35
CA TYR A 308 20.69 0.19 -9.61
C TYR A 308 20.48 1.62 -9.16
N ARG A 309 19.21 2.00 -9.10
CA ARG A 309 18.75 3.21 -8.44
C ARG A 309 17.99 2.82 -7.20
N VAL A 310 18.31 3.50 -6.12
CA VAL A 310 17.69 3.36 -4.83
C VAL A 310 16.89 4.62 -4.57
N ARG A 311 15.63 4.46 -4.20
CA ARG A 311 14.81 5.50 -3.58
C ARG A 311 14.49 5.07 -2.16
N VAL A 312 14.67 5.98 -1.23
CA VAL A 312 14.18 5.87 0.14
C VAL A 312 13.23 7.03 0.34
N SER A 313 11.99 6.79 0.75
CA SER A 313 11.00 7.86 0.95
C SER A 313 10.10 7.58 2.13
N GLY A 314 9.76 8.62 2.90
CA GLY A 314 8.81 8.50 3.99
C GLY A 314 9.02 9.55 5.05
N ARG A 315 8.39 9.32 6.20
CA ARG A 315 8.67 10.11 7.41
C ARG A 315 9.94 9.57 8.05
N PHE A 316 10.74 10.47 8.61
CA PHE A 316 11.95 10.13 9.34
C PHE A 316 12.07 11.09 10.53
N PRO A 317 12.69 10.66 11.64
CA PRO A 317 12.84 11.53 12.81
C PRO A 317 13.66 12.78 12.49
N ASP A 318 14.68 12.59 11.63
CA ASP A 318 15.50 13.66 11.10
C ASP A 318 16.20 13.22 9.80
N GLN A 319 16.87 14.19 9.20
CA GLN A 319 17.59 14.03 7.95
C GLN A 319 18.82 13.11 8.03
N GLY A 320 19.50 13.08 9.17
CA GLY A 320 20.62 12.18 9.42
C GLY A 320 20.19 10.71 9.44
N VAL A 321 19.03 10.42 10.01
CA VAL A 321 18.44 9.08 10.00
C VAL A 321 18.09 8.63 8.59
N ALA A 322 17.38 9.46 7.82
CA ALA A 322 17.03 9.16 6.43
C ALA A 322 18.27 8.86 5.57
N ARG A 323 19.32 9.69 5.70
CA ARG A 323 20.60 9.48 5.01
C ARG A 323 21.28 8.19 5.44
N SER A 324 21.22 7.83 6.72
CA SER A 324 21.84 6.61 7.26
C SER A 324 21.12 5.36 6.75
N VAL A 325 19.78 5.40 6.68
CA VAL A 325 18.96 4.33 6.09
C VAL A 325 19.27 4.17 4.60
N ALA A 326 19.31 5.27 3.83
CA ALA A 326 19.67 5.23 2.42
C ALA A 326 21.07 4.64 2.19
N ARG A 327 22.05 5.05 3.00
CA ARG A 327 23.41 4.49 2.94
C ARG A 327 23.46 3.00 3.30
N LEU A 328 22.68 2.57 4.28
CA LEU A 328 22.58 1.14 4.63
C LEU A 328 22.04 0.36 3.44
N TRP A 329 20.94 0.81 2.85
CA TRP A 329 20.34 0.15 1.68
C TRP A 329 21.28 0.09 0.47
N VAL A 330 22.02 1.18 0.20
CA VAL A 330 23.07 1.22 -0.83
C VAL A 330 24.14 0.16 -0.56
N LYS A 331 24.63 0.04 0.68
CA LYS A 331 25.64 -0.96 1.05
C LYS A 331 25.16 -2.39 0.93
N THR A 332 23.86 -2.63 1.13
CA THR A 332 23.28 -3.97 0.98
C THR A 332 22.98 -4.31 -0.48
N GLN A 333 23.01 -3.34 -1.41
CA GLN A 333 22.94 -3.67 -2.83
C GLN A 333 24.25 -4.32 -3.29
N PRO A 334 24.20 -5.36 -4.14
CA PRO A 334 25.40 -5.96 -4.68
C PRO A 334 26.20 -4.91 -5.46
N ALA A 335 27.42 -4.66 -5.00
CA ALA A 335 28.41 -3.95 -5.78
C ALA A 335 28.82 -4.88 -6.94
N GLN A 336 28.58 -4.46 -8.18
CA GLN A 336 29.32 -4.99 -9.32
C GLN A 336 30.56 -4.13 -9.53
#